data_AF-A0A1A0MSV6-F1
#
_entry.id   AF-A0A1A0MSV6-F1
#
_cell.length_a   1.000
_cell.length_b   1.000
_cell.length_c   1.000
_cell.angle_alpha   90.00
_cell.angle_beta   90.00
_cell.angle_gamma   90.00
#
_symmetry.space_group_name_H-M   'P 1'
#
loop_
_entity.id
_entity.type
_entity.pdbx_description
1 polymer ?
#
loop_
_entity_poly.entity_id
_entity_poly.type
_entity_poly.pdbx_seq_one_letter_code
_entity_poly.pdbx_strand_id
1 'polypeptide(L)'
;MLNRFGIAAEDADGEEVAPVDTNDDELVDTAKEAAVPKMGSFEVMNRTIDIAQAALARHILAAYPPDLLIEVPRTACRSLEFHRAAEVIDIGHELTAQAVKSLEG
;
A
#
# COMPACT_ATOMS: atom_id res chain seq x y z
N MET A 1 -9.29 -28.28 6.85
CA MET A 1 -10.10 -27.12 6.43
C MET A 1 -9.38 -25.84 6.82
N LEU A 2 -9.73 -24.71 6.21
CA LEU A 2 -8.97 -23.46 6.23
C LEU A 2 -9.32 -22.60 7.46
N ASN A 3 -8.34 -22.23 8.29
CA ASN A 3 -8.59 -21.39 9.46
C ASN A 3 -8.70 -19.90 9.07
N ARG A 4 -9.92 -19.50 8.68
CA ARG A 4 -10.28 -18.10 8.38
C ARG A 4 -10.88 -17.44 9.61
N PHE A 5 -10.07 -16.63 10.30
CA PHE A 5 -10.47 -15.65 11.33
C PHE A 5 -11.38 -16.16 12.46
N GLY A 6 -10.76 -16.51 13.60
CA GLY A 6 -11.46 -16.64 14.89
C GLY A 6 -10.81 -15.72 15.92
N ILE A 7 -11.48 -14.61 16.23
CA ILE A 7 -11.23 -13.87 17.48
C ILE A 7 -12.40 -14.20 18.41
N ALA A 8 -12.07 -14.83 19.53
CA ALA A 8 -12.90 -14.86 20.72
C ALA A 8 -11.95 -14.69 21.92
N ALA A 9 -12.26 -13.74 22.80
CA ALA A 9 -11.70 -13.66 24.15
C ALA A 9 -12.39 -14.74 25.04
N GLU A 10 -12.14 -15.01 26.32
CA GLU A 10 -11.41 -14.37 27.45
C GLU A 10 -10.86 -15.56 28.31
N ASP A 11 -9.83 -15.53 29.18
CA ASP A 11 -8.90 -14.51 29.70
C ASP A 11 -7.67 -15.24 30.34
N ALA A 12 -6.80 -14.51 31.05
CA ALA A 12 -5.94 -14.95 32.17
C ALA A 12 -4.57 -15.64 31.92
N ASP A 13 -3.76 -15.59 32.98
CA ASP A 13 -2.47 -16.24 33.25
C ASP A 13 -1.24 -15.76 32.45
N GLY A 14 -0.34 -15.06 33.15
CA GLY A 14 0.88 -14.49 32.56
C GLY A 14 2.04 -15.49 32.51
N GLU A 15 2.71 -15.56 31.36
CA GLU A 15 4.02 -16.18 31.20
C GLU A 15 5.07 -15.07 31.03
N GLU A 16 6.10 -15.08 31.87
CA GLU A 16 7.22 -14.14 31.79
C GLU A 16 8.09 -14.49 30.57
N VAL A 17 7.84 -13.83 29.44
CA VAL A 17 8.64 -14.01 28.23
C VAL A 17 10.05 -13.47 28.45
N ALA A 18 10.97 -14.37 28.76
CA ALA A 18 12.40 -14.09 28.92
C ALA A 18 12.95 -13.30 27.73
N PRO A 19 13.90 -12.36 27.95
CA PRO A 19 14.48 -11.59 26.86
C PRO A 19 15.21 -12.53 25.89
N VAL A 20 14.78 -12.50 24.64
CA VAL A 20 15.50 -13.20 23.56
C VAL A 20 16.69 -12.33 23.19
N ASP A 21 17.86 -12.65 23.77
CA ASP A 21 19.15 -12.11 23.34
C ASP A 21 19.46 -12.57 21.91
N THR A 22 18.91 -11.87 20.91
CA THR A 22 19.45 -11.90 19.55
C THR A 22 20.73 -11.09 19.55
N ASN A 23 21.83 -11.78 19.87
CA ASN A 23 23.19 -11.25 19.87
C ASN A 23 23.44 -10.35 18.65
N ASP A 24 23.86 -9.10 18.90
CA ASP A 24 24.52 -8.26 17.92
C ASP A 24 25.85 -8.94 17.55
N ASP A 25 25.90 -9.63 16.39
CA ASP A 25 27.16 -10.08 15.80
C ASP A 25 27.53 -9.24 14.58
N GLU A 26 28.70 -8.66 14.69
CA GLU A 26 29.20 -7.47 14.04
C GLU A 26 29.54 -7.70 12.54
N LEU A 27 28.89 -6.96 11.64
CA LEU A 27 29.38 -6.75 10.27
C LEU A 27 29.52 -5.27 9.98
N VAL A 28 30.67 -4.72 10.37
CA VAL A 28 31.06 -3.34 10.09
C VAL A 28 31.58 -3.20 8.64
N ASP A 29 30.71 -2.78 7.72
CA ASP A 29 31.16 -2.27 6.41
C ASP A 29 31.24 -0.74 6.43
N THR A 30 32.46 -0.21 6.48
CA THR A 30 32.74 1.23 6.48
C THR A 30 32.61 1.85 5.08
N ALA A 31 31.41 1.82 4.50
CA ALA A 31 31.13 2.27 3.14
C ALA A 31 30.02 3.34 3.03
N LYS A 32 29.89 4.21 4.04
CA LYS A 32 29.02 5.41 4.03
C LYS A 32 27.61 5.12 3.47
N GLU A 33 26.95 4.12 4.03
CA GLU A 33 25.55 3.86 3.70
C GLU A 33 24.73 5.14 3.90
N ALA A 34 24.12 5.61 2.81
CA ALA A 34 23.07 6.62 2.92
C ALA A 34 21.95 5.96 3.73
N ALA A 35 21.79 6.36 4.99
CA ALA A 35 20.92 5.71 5.95
C ALA A 35 19.52 5.52 5.37
N VAL A 36 19.24 4.29 4.89
CA VAL A 36 17.98 3.98 4.22
C VAL A 36 16.88 4.18 5.27
N PRO A 37 15.90 5.07 5.04
CA PRO A 37 14.86 5.32 6.02
C PRO A 37 14.16 4.01 6.36
N LYS A 38 14.29 3.55 7.62
CA LYS A 38 13.69 2.30 8.07
C LYS A 38 12.17 2.43 8.02
N MET A 39 11.57 1.77 7.04
CA MET A 39 10.13 1.77 6.78
C MET A 39 9.39 1.17 7.99
N GLY A 40 8.41 1.88 8.54
CA GLY A 40 7.67 1.40 9.72
C GLY A 40 6.77 0.21 9.37
N SER A 41 6.48 -0.69 10.31
CA SER A 41 5.69 -1.91 10.05
C SER A 41 4.32 -1.65 9.40
N PHE A 42 3.67 -0.53 9.76
CA PHE A 42 2.43 -0.07 9.11
C PHE A 42 2.65 0.35 7.64
N GLU A 43 3.76 1.03 7.34
CA GLU A 43 4.13 1.43 5.98
C GLU A 43 4.48 0.21 5.12
N VAL A 44 5.21 -0.78 5.69
CA VAL A 44 5.46 -2.09 5.05
C VAL A 44 4.15 -2.79 4.70
N MET A 45 3.19 -2.83 5.62
CA MET A 45 1.88 -3.44 5.40
C MET A 45 1.11 -2.75 4.26
N ASN A 46 0.95 -1.41 4.33
CA ASN A 46 0.25 -0.65 3.28
C ASN A 46 0.94 -0.83 1.92
N ARG A 47 2.27 -0.73 1.88
CA ARG A 47 3.03 -0.88 0.65
C ARG A 47 2.91 -2.28 0.03
N THR A 48 2.81 -3.31 0.86
CA THR A 48 2.56 -4.69 0.40
C THR A 48 1.18 -4.82 -0.24
N ILE A 49 0.15 -4.20 0.35
CA ILE A 49 -1.21 -4.14 -0.20
C ILE A 49 -1.21 -3.40 -1.55
N ASP A 50 -0.60 -2.21 -1.63
CA ASP A 50 -0.48 -1.42 -2.86
C ASP A 50 0.16 -2.22 -4.01
N ILE A 51 1.24 -2.96 -3.71
CA ILE A 51 1.97 -3.77 -4.70
C ILE A 51 1.10 -4.92 -5.19
N ALA A 52 0.43 -5.64 -4.28
CA ALA A 52 -0.46 -6.74 -4.62
C ALA A 52 -1.66 -6.27 -5.45
N GLN A 53 -2.31 -5.18 -5.04
CA GLN A 53 -3.42 -4.56 -5.78
C GLN A 53 -2.98 -4.08 -7.17
N ALA A 54 -1.81 -3.43 -7.28
CA ALA A 54 -1.30 -2.98 -8.57
C ALA A 54 -0.95 -4.15 -9.52
N ALA A 55 -0.44 -5.27 -9.00
CA ALA A 55 -0.19 -6.47 -9.79
C ALA A 55 -1.50 -7.10 -10.27
N LEU A 56 -2.49 -7.22 -9.38
CA LEU A 56 -3.82 -7.74 -9.71
C LEU A 56 -4.55 -6.86 -10.73
N ALA A 57 -4.53 -5.53 -10.56
CA ALA A 57 -5.15 -4.59 -11.49
C ALA A 57 -4.56 -4.70 -12.91
N ARG A 58 -3.22 -4.76 -13.05
CA ARG A 58 -2.58 -5.00 -14.35
C ARG A 58 -2.99 -6.33 -14.98
N HIS A 59 -3.15 -7.39 -14.18
CA HIS A 59 -3.58 -8.69 -14.67
C HIS A 59 -5.04 -8.67 -15.16
N ILE A 60 -5.94 -8.01 -14.42
CA ILE A 60 -7.35 -7.83 -14.80
C ILE A 60 -7.45 -6.99 -16.08
N LEU A 61 -6.77 -5.85 -16.17
CA LEU A 61 -6.78 -4.99 -17.37
C LEU A 61 -6.21 -5.68 -18.61
N ALA A 62 -5.25 -6.59 -18.46
CA ALA A 62 -4.73 -7.39 -19.57
C ALA A 62 -5.69 -8.50 -20.03
N ALA A 63 -6.47 -9.08 -19.11
CA ALA A 63 -7.48 -10.09 -19.42
C ALA A 63 -8.80 -9.49 -19.93
N TYR A 64 -9.12 -8.27 -19.49
CA TYR A 64 -10.36 -7.54 -19.78
C TYR A 64 -10.00 -6.09 -20.15
N PRO A 65 -9.51 -5.83 -21.37
CA PRO A 65 -9.16 -4.49 -21.82
C PRO A 65 -10.41 -3.60 -21.89
N PRO A 66 -10.42 -2.43 -21.24
CA PRO A 66 -11.54 -1.48 -21.33
C PRO A 66 -11.47 -0.66 -22.61
N ASP A 67 -12.62 -0.19 -23.12
CA ASP A 67 -12.69 0.75 -24.24
C ASP A 67 -12.10 2.13 -23.89
N LEU A 68 -12.19 2.52 -22.61
CA LEU A 68 -11.63 3.76 -22.07
C LEU A 68 -11.03 3.48 -20.67
N LEU A 69 -9.75 3.80 -20.48
CA LEU A 69 -9.07 3.75 -19.20
C LEU A 69 -8.69 5.18 -18.75
N ILE A 70 -9.14 5.57 -17.56
CA ILE A 70 -8.80 6.86 -16.94
C ILE A 70 -7.90 6.56 -15.75
N GLU A 71 -6.59 6.80 -15.90
CA GLU A 71 -5.62 6.58 -14.83
C GLU A 71 -5.48 7.83 -13.93
N VAL A 72 -5.81 7.68 -12.65
CA VAL A 72 -5.57 8.72 -11.63
C VAL A 72 -4.16 8.52 -11.04
N PRO A 73 -3.27 9.53 -11.09
CA PRO A 73 -1.92 9.40 -10.53
C PRO A 73 -1.95 9.11 -9.02
N ARG A 74 -1.19 8.11 -8.56
CA ARG A 74 -1.04 7.81 -7.11
C ARG A 74 -0.38 8.91 -6.29
N THR A 75 0.13 9.96 -6.92
CA THR A 75 0.61 11.18 -6.28
C THR A 75 -0.52 12.16 -5.95
N ALA A 76 -1.75 11.94 -6.44
CA ALA A 76 -2.89 12.82 -6.19
C ALA A 76 -3.21 12.91 -4.69
N CYS A 77 -3.24 11.78 -3.96
CA CYS A 77 -3.39 11.73 -2.51
C CYS A 77 -2.74 10.47 -1.92
N ARG A 78 -2.31 10.54 -0.65
CA ARG A 78 -1.89 9.36 0.12
C ARG A 78 -3.06 8.77 0.91
N SER A 79 -2.87 7.54 1.39
CA SER A 79 -3.80 6.87 2.30
C SER A 79 -4.15 7.77 3.49
N LEU A 80 -5.44 7.89 3.78
CA LEU A 80 -6.02 8.68 4.89
C LEU A 80 -5.92 10.22 4.76
N GLU A 81 -5.54 10.78 3.60
CA GLU A 81 -5.56 12.24 3.34
C GLU A 81 -6.98 12.80 3.08
N PHE A 82 -7.96 12.49 3.94
CA PHE A 82 -9.38 12.83 3.73
C PHE A 82 -9.65 14.34 3.57
N HIS A 83 -8.79 15.20 4.12
CA HIS A 83 -8.88 16.66 3.98
C HIS A 83 -8.66 17.16 2.53
N ARG A 84 -8.07 16.34 1.66
CA ARG A 84 -7.85 16.66 0.23
C ARG A 84 -8.95 16.12 -0.69
N ALA A 85 -10.05 15.58 -0.15
CA ALA A 85 -11.11 14.96 -0.93
C ALA A 85 -11.65 15.85 -2.07
N ALA A 86 -11.82 17.16 -1.83
CA ALA A 86 -12.27 18.10 -2.86
C ALA A 86 -11.28 18.19 -4.04
N GLU A 87 -9.99 18.34 -3.76
CA GLU A 87 -8.92 18.39 -4.77
C GLU A 87 -8.86 17.08 -5.59
N VAL A 88 -9.01 15.93 -4.95
CA VAL A 88 -9.01 14.62 -5.63
C VAL A 88 -10.25 14.43 -6.50
N ILE A 89 -11.42 14.96 -6.09
CA ILE A 89 -12.64 14.97 -6.89
C ILE A 89 -12.46 15.84 -8.14
N ASP A 90 -11.92 17.05 -8.00
CA ASP A 90 -11.67 17.97 -9.12
C ASP A 90 -10.69 17.36 -10.13
N ILE A 91 -9.60 16.74 -9.68
CA ILE A 91 -8.66 15.98 -10.53
C ILE A 91 -9.39 14.86 -11.29
N GLY A 92 -10.29 14.11 -10.63
CA GLY A 92 -11.08 13.06 -11.27
C GLY A 92 -12.00 13.60 -12.37
N HIS A 93 -12.64 14.75 -12.14
CA HIS A 93 -13.45 15.43 -13.15
C HIS A 93 -12.62 15.91 -14.35
N GLU A 94 -11.47 16.53 -14.10
CA GLU A 94 -10.59 17.03 -15.16
C GLU A 94 -10.06 15.88 -16.05
N LEU A 95 -9.51 14.83 -15.44
CA LEU A 95 -9.01 13.65 -16.18
C LEU A 95 -10.11 12.99 -17.01
N THR A 96 -11.33 12.89 -16.46
CA THR A 96 -12.48 12.31 -17.18
C THR A 96 -12.90 13.17 -18.37
N ALA A 97 -12.98 14.49 -18.19
CA ALA A 97 -13.33 15.41 -19.28
C ALA A 97 -12.30 15.39 -20.42
N GLN A 98 -11.01 15.29 -20.10
CA GLN A 98 -9.94 15.14 -21.10
C GLN A 98 -10.01 13.79 -21.83
N ALA A 99 -10.25 12.70 -21.11
CA ALA A 99 -10.34 11.35 -21.68
C ALA A 99 -11.55 11.19 -22.61
N VAL A 100 -12.75 11.62 -22.18
CA VAL A 100 -13.97 11.55 -23.01
C VAL A 100 -13.83 12.40 -24.27
N LYS A 101 -13.33 13.63 -24.15
CA LYS A 101 -13.08 14.51 -25.31
C LYS A 101 -12.11 13.90 -26.33
N SER A 102 -11.17 13.06 -25.87
CA SER A 102 -10.20 12.37 -26.73
C SER A 102 -10.79 11.13 -27.42
N LEU A 103 -11.96 10.65 -26.97
CA LEU A 103 -12.71 9.53 -27.56
C LEU A 103 -13.77 10.01 -28.58
N GLU A 104 -14.25 11.24 -28.44
CA GLU A 104 -15.23 11.88 -29.34
C GLU A 104 -14.62 12.58 -30.57
N GLY A 105 -13.28 12.65 -30.65
CA GLY A 105 -12.50 13.44 -31.64
C GLY A 105 -11.85 12.64 -32.76
#